data_AF-A0A9R1U259-F1
#
_entry.id   AF-A0A9R1U259-F1
#
_cell.length_a   1.000
_cell.length_b   1.000
_cell.length_c   1.000
_cell.angle_alpha   90.00
_cell.angle_beta   90.00
_cell.angle_gamma   90.00
#
_symmetry.space_group_name_H-M   'P 1'
#
loop_
_entity.id
_entity.type
_entity.pdbx_description
1 polymer ?
#
loop_
_entity_poly.entity_id
_entity_poly.type
_entity_poly.pdbx_seq_one_letter_code
_entity_poly.pdbx_strand_id
1 'polypeptide(L)'
;MKTLTLAIATLLLAAVSAFPQQKDGQIFSSEAIRQAQNTYLIPKDATIQKVQEGIELAAYESIPGDQRINLFEILGDHVPPEVVNNLQGQIDQIGRN
;
A
#
# COMPACT_ATOMS: atom_id res chain seq x y z
N MET A 1 42.71 -0.34 -17.06
CA MET A 1 41.72 0.68 -16.63
C MET A 1 40.35 0.07 -16.30
N LYS A 2 39.77 -0.78 -17.14
CA LYS A 2 38.48 -1.45 -16.90
C LYS A 2 38.36 -2.17 -15.53
N THR A 3 39.42 -2.86 -15.09
CA THR A 3 39.43 -3.58 -13.81
C THR A 3 39.44 -2.65 -12.60
N LEU A 4 40.12 -1.51 -12.70
CA LEU A 4 40.12 -0.47 -11.66
C LEU A 4 38.74 0.19 -11.56
N THR A 5 38.12 0.49 -12.70
CA THR A 5 36.75 1.05 -12.74
C THR A 5 35.74 0.09 -12.13
N LEU A 6 35.87 -1.21 -12.41
CA LEU A 6 35.00 -2.23 -11.84
C LEU A 6 35.18 -2.35 -10.31
N ALA A 7 36.43 -2.31 -9.82
CA ALA A 7 36.72 -2.37 -8.39
C ALA A 7 36.22 -1.14 -7.62
N ILE A 8 36.33 0.05 -8.22
CA ILE A 8 35.80 1.28 -7.62
C ILE A 8 34.26 1.24 -7.60
N ALA A 9 33.63 0.74 -8.66
CA ALA A 9 32.18 0.60 -8.72
C ALA A 9 31.65 -0.35 -7.63
N THR A 10 32.25 -1.52 -7.45
CA THR A 10 31.84 -2.46 -6.39
C THR A 10 32.08 -1.91 -4.98
N LEU A 11 33.15 -1.13 -4.77
CA LEU A 11 33.41 -0.49 -3.48
C LEU A 11 32.35 0.58 -3.13
N LEU A 12 31.93 1.37 -4.12
CA LEU A 12 30.87 2.38 -3.95
C LEU A 12 29.51 1.73 -3.64
N LEU A 13 29.16 0.64 -4.33
CA LEU A 13 27.94 -0.12 -4.06
C LEU A 13 27.91 -0.70 -2.64
N ALA A 14 29.04 -1.21 -2.14
CA ALA A 14 29.15 -1.70 -0.78
C ALA A 14 28.97 -0.59 0.27
N ALA A 15 29.52 0.60 0.02
CA ALA A 15 29.38 1.74 0.92
C ALA A 15 27.92 2.22 1.05
N VAL A 16 27.13 2.18 -0.03
CA VAL A 16 25.70 2.54 0.00
C VAL A 16 24.88 1.57 0.85
N SER A 17 25.23 0.27 0.84
CA SER A 17 24.53 -0.76 1.63
C SER A 17 24.84 -0.70 3.14
N ALA A 18 25.90 0.00 3.54
CA ALA A 18 26.31 0.15 4.94
C ALA A 18 25.67 1.37 5.63
N PHE A 19 25.01 2.25 4.88
CA PHE A 19 24.16 3.25 5.50
C PHE A 19 22.90 2.56 6.03
N PRO A 20 22.58 2.68 7.33
CA PRO A 20 21.31 2.20 7.83
C PRO A 20 20.24 2.99 7.07
N GLN A 21 19.51 2.32 6.16
CA GLN A 21 18.24 2.83 5.67
C GLN A 21 17.43 3.15 6.92
N GLN A 22 17.31 4.43 7.25
CA GLN A 22 16.44 4.88 8.33
C GLN A 22 15.06 4.39 7.93
N LYS A 23 14.61 3.34 8.61
CA LYS A 23 13.28 2.78 8.41
C LYS A 23 12.33 3.86 8.89
N ASP A 24 11.86 4.69 7.98
CA ASP A 24 11.01 5.84 8.32
C ASP A 24 9.77 5.40 9.11
N GLY A 25 9.28 4.16 8.90
CA GLY A 25 8.24 3.52 9.71
C GLY A 25 8.50 3.50 11.22
N GLN A 26 9.75 3.41 11.68
CA GLN A 26 10.08 3.45 13.11
C GLN A 26 9.83 4.84 13.72
N ILE A 27 10.07 5.90 12.95
CA ILE A 27 9.88 7.28 13.40
C ILE A 27 8.38 7.59 13.47
N PHE A 28 7.62 7.19 12.43
CA PHE A 28 6.17 7.41 12.38
C PHE A 28 5.40 6.61 13.44
N SER A 29 5.87 5.42 13.79
CA SER A 29 5.29 4.60 14.87
C SER A 29 5.25 5.35 16.22
N SER A 30 6.36 5.99 16.60
CA SER A 30 6.46 6.74 17.86
C SER A 30 5.55 7.97 17.90
N GLU A 31 5.47 8.71 16.80
CA GLU A 31 4.65 9.92 16.70
C GLU A 31 3.15 9.57 16.64
N ALA A 32 2.78 8.50 15.93
CA ALA A 32 1.40 8.01 15.87
C ALA A 32 0.88 7.56 17.24
N ILE A 33 1.70 6.88 18.05
CA ILE A 33 1.34 6.51 19.43
C ILE A 33 1.10 7.76 20.28
N ARG A 34 1.99 8.75 20.17
CA ARG A 34 1.88 10.01 20.91
C ARG A 34 0.61 10.77 20.51
N GLN A 35 0.32 10.83 19.21
CA GLN A 35 -0.90 11.44 18.70
C GLN A 35 -2.14 10.69 19.20
N ALA A 36 -2.15 9.36 19.14
CA ALA A 36 -3.26 8.54 19.63
C ALA A 36 -3.51 8.72 21.14
N GLN A 37 -2.46 8.86 21.95
CA GLN A 37 -2.59 9.21 23.37
C GLN A 37 -3.16 10.61 23.60
N ASN A 38 -2.72 11.60 22.80
CA ASN A 38 -3.23 12.97 22.86
C ASN A 38 -4.70 13.09 22.42
N THR A 39 -5.12 12.26 21.47
CA THR A 39 -6.52 12.16 21.01
C THR A 39 -7.36 11.21 21.87
N TYR A 40 -6.82 10.69 22.98
CA TYR A 40 -7.49 9.73 23.87
C TYR A 40 -7.95 8.42 23.17
N LEU A 41 -7.39 8.10 22.00
CA LEU A 41 -7.58 6.81 21.32
C LEU A 41 -6.88 5.67 22.06
N ILE A 42 -5.83 5.99 22.82
CA ILE A 42 -5.14 5.08 23.73
C ILE A 42 -5.28 5.65 25.15
N PRO A 43 -5.85 4.88 26.11
CA PRO A 43 -5.90 5.28 27.51
C PRO A 43 -4.49 5.50 28.08
N LYS A 44 -4.31 6.49 28.96
CA LYS A 44 -3.01 6.81 29.57
C LYS A 44 -2.42 5.67 30.41
N ASP A 45 -3.27 4.77 30.88
CA ASP A 45 -2.90 3.61 31.71
C ASP A 45 -2.69 2.34 30.87
N ALA A 46 -2.79 2.42 29.54
CA ALA A 46 -2.59 1.28 28.65
C ALA A 46 -1.09 0.98 28.47
N THR A 47 -0.69 -0.25 28.80
CA THR A 47 0.67 -0.72 28.53
C THR A 47 0.77 -1.20 27.09
N ILE A 48 1.62 -0.55 26.29
CA ILE A 48 1.89 -0.96 24.91
C ILE A 48 2.81 -2.18 24.93
N GLN A 49 2.25 -3.36 24.62
CA GLN A 49 3.00 -4.62 24.67
C GLN A 49 3.82 -4.87 23.39
N LYS A 50 3.26 -4.56 22.22
CA LYS A 50 3.91 -4.70 20.91
C LYS A 50 3.39 -3.64 19.96
N VAL A 51 4.29 -2.96 19.27
CA VAL A 51 3.95 -2.09 18.15
C VAL A 51 4.37 -2.80 16.88
N GLN A 52 3.42 -3.05 15.99
CA GLN A 52 3.70 -3.57 14.66
C GLN A 52 3.60 -2.41 13.69
N GLU A 53 4.63 -2.23 12.87
CA GLU A 53 4.60 -1.28 11.76
C GLU A 53 3.47 -1.71 10.82
N GLY A 54 2.49 -0.83 10.64
CA GLY A 54 1.41 -1.05 9.68
C GLY A 54 1.97 -1.02 8.25
N ILE A 55 1.24 -1.63 7.31
CA ILE A 55 1.57 -1.52 5.89
C ILE A 55 1.45 -0.04 5.52
N GLU A 56 2.53 0.54 4.96
CA GLU A 56 2.49 1.88 4.39
C GLU A 56 1.51 1.87 3.20
N LEU A 57 0.28 2.33 3.43
CA LEU A 57 -0.79 2.40 2.43
C LEU A 57 -0.47 3.39 1.28
N ALA A 58 0.62 4.17 1.39
CA ALA A 58 1.06 5.11 0.38
C ALA A 58 1.54 4.44 -0.93
N ALA A 59 1.67 3.12 -0.98
CA ALA A 59 2.26 2.43 -2.14
C ALA A 59 1.29 2.13 -3.30
N TYR A 60 -0.02 2.39 -3.19
CA TYR A 60 -0.96 2.12 -4.30
C TYR A 60 -2.08 3.17 -4.41
N GLU A 61 -1.69 4.41 -4.72
CA GLU A 61 -2.62 5.48 -5.13
C GLU A 61 -3.04 5.38 -6.62
N SER A 62 -2.76 4.26 -7.27
CA SER A 62 -3.24 3.97 -8.62
C SER A 62 -3.87 2.60 -8.66
N ILE A 63 -5.06 2.49 -8.05
CA ILE A 63 -6.03 1.49 -8.51
C ILE A 63 -6.51 2.02 -9.87
N PRO A 64 -6.21 1.37 -10.99
CA PRO A 64 -6.65 1.83 -12.30
C PRO A 64 -8.19 1.80 -12.32
N GLY A 65 -8.83 2.97 -12.25
CA GLY A 65 -10.28 3.09 -12.35
C GLY A 65 -10.81 2.80 -13.76
N ASP A 66 -9.92 2.46 -14.70
CA ASP A 66 -10.22 2.15 -16.09
C ASP A 66 -10.38 0.65 -16.37
N GLN A 67 -10.24 -0.21 -15.35
CA GLN A 67 -10.49 -1.63 -15.51
C GLN A 67 -11.98 -1.87 -15.73
N ARG A 68 -12.36 -2.08 -17.00
CA ARG A 68 -13.71 -2.49 -17.39
C ARG A 68 -13.99 -3.88 -16.82
N ILE A 69 -14.97 -3.97 -15.92
CA ILE A 69 -15.44 -5.22 -15.36
C ILE A 69 -16.42 -5.84 -16.35
N ASN A 70 -16.18 -7.08 -16.80
CA ASN A 70 -17.16 -7.85 -17.56
C ASN A 70 -17.93 -8.80 -16.62
N LEU A 71 -19.15 -8.43 -16.23
CA LEU A 71 -19.95 -9.22 -15.30
C LEU A 71 -20.40 -10.57 -15.89
N PHE A 72 -20.47 -10.69 -17.22
CA PHE A 72 -20.81 -11.97 -17.86
C PHE A 72 -19.76 -13.04 -17.62
N GLU A 73 -18.48 -12.65 -17.64
CA GLU A 73 -17.37 -13.58 -17.39
C GLU A 73 -17.28 -13.98 -15.91
N ILE A 74 -17.69 -13.09 -15.00
CA ILE A 74 -17.59 -13.29 -13.55
C ILE A 74 -18.78 -14.08 -13.00
N LEU A 75 -20.00 -13.78 -13.47
CA LEU A 75 -21.24 -14.38 -12.97
C LEU A 75 -21.63 -15.64 -13.74
N GLY A 76 -21.13 -15.82 -14.97
CA GLY A 76 -21.36 -17.00 -15.79
C GLY A 76 -22.84 -17.36 -15.93
N ASP A 77 -23.14 -18.67 -15.98
CA ASP A 77 -24.49 -19.20 -16.15
C ASP A 77 -25.34 -19.17 -14.87
N HIS A 78 -24.78 -18.67 -13.76
CA HIS A 78 -25.48 -18.66 -12.47
C HIS A 78 -26.55 -17.57 -12.37
N VAL A 79 -26.50 -16.57 -13.26
CA VAL A 79 -27.41 -15.42 -13.24
C VAL A 79 -27.96 -15.17 -14.65
N PRO A 80 -29.29 -14.96 -14.82
CA PRO A 80 -29.88 -14.71 -16.12
C PRO A 80 -29.25 -13.50 -16.84
N PRO A 81 -29.06 -13.55 -18.17
CA PRO A 81 -28.45 -12.48 -18.96
C PRO A 81 -29.11 -11.12 -18.78
N GLU A 82 -30.41 -11.09 -18.52
CA GLU A 82 -31.18 -9.87 -18.30
C GLU A 82 -30.73 -9.16 -17.02
N VAL A 83 -30.47 -9.91 -15.95
CA VAL A 83 -30.02 -9.36 -14.67
C VAL A 83 -28.57 -8.87 -14.79
N VAL A 84 -27.72 -9.62 -15.48
CA VAL A 84 -26.32 -9.23 -15.74
C VAL A 84 -26.26 -7.92 -16.53
N ASN A 85 -27.06 -7.76 -17.59
CA ASN A 85 -27.12 -6.53 -18.38
C ASN A 85 -27.55 -5.31 -17.54
N ASN A 86 -28.56 -5.48 -16.67
CA ASN A 86 -29.01 -4.41 -15.78
C ASN A 86 -27.93 -4.01 -14.75
N LEU A 87 -27.18 -4.98 -14.23
CA LEU A 87 -26.10 -4.73 -13.27
C LEU A 87 -24.88 -4.09 -13.95
N GLN A 88 -24.53 -4.53 -15.15
CA GLN A 88 -23.45 -3.94 -15.96
C GLN A 88 -23.72 -2.46 -16.24
N GLY A 89 -24.95 -2.11 -16.65
CA GLY A 89 -25.33 -0.72 -16.88
C GLY A 89 -25.28 0.16 -15.63
N GLN A 90 -25.50 -0.42 -14.43
CA GLN A 90 -25.37 0.30 -13.16
C GLN A 90 -23.90 0.48 -12.76
N ILE A 91 -23.07 -0.54 -12.95
CA ILE A 91 -21.64 -0.50 -12.62
C ILE A 91 -20.88 0.45 -13.56
N ASP A 92 -21.23 0.49 -14.84
CA ASP A 92 -20.63 1.41 -15.82
C ASP A 92 -20.89 2.90 -15.50
N GLN A 93 -21.88 3.20 -14.66
CA GLN A 93 -22.19 4.56 -14.19
C GLN A 93 -21.40 4.93 -12.93
N ILE A 94 -20.87 3.95 -12.19
CA ILE A 94 -20.04 4.18 -11.01
C ILE A 94 -18.68 4.70 -11.50
N GLY A 95 -18.32 5.93 -11.11
CA GLY A 95 -17.06 6.58 -11.49
C GLY A 95 -17.18 7.68 -12.55
N ARG A 96 -18.38 8.03 -13.01
CA ARG A 96 -18.63 9.23 -13.86
C ARG A 96 -18.93 10.52 -13.08
N ASN A 97 -18.73 10.54 -11.76
CA ASN A 97 -18.84 11.74 -10.92
C ASN A 97 -17.49 12.14 -10.36
#